data_AF-A0A946N9Q4-F1
#
_entry.id   AF-A0A946N9Q4-F1
#
_cell.length_a   1.000
_cell.length_b   1.000
_cell.length_c   1.000
_cell.angle_alpha   90.00
_cell.angle_beta   90.00
_cell.angle_gamma   90.00
#
_symmetry.space_group_name_H-M   'P 1'
#
loop_
_entity.id
_entity.type
_entity.pdbx_description
1 polymer ?
#
loop_
_entity_poly.entity_id
_entity_poly.type
_entity_poly.pdbx_seq_one_letter_code
_entity_poly.pdbx_strand_id
1 'polypeptide(L)' 'MKFGVVVFPGSNCDKDMVYVIEKIMGQEVVELWHKDTDLQEV' A
#
# COMPACT_ATOMS: atom_id res chain seq x y z
N MET A 1 8.65 -10.28 3.57
CA MET A 1 7.30 -9.97 4.10
C MET A 1 6.73 -8.93 3.18
N LYS A 2 5.51 -9.14 2.68
CA LYS A 2 4.89 -8.25 1.68
C LYS A 2 3.80 -7.45 2.39
N PHE A 3 3.77 -6.14 2.15
CA PHE A 3 2.83 -5.23 2.79
C PHE A 3 1.76 -4.79 1.79
N GLY A 4 0.53 -4.61 2.27
CA GLY A 4 -0.58 -4.08 1.48
C GLY A 4 -1.07 -2.78 2.11
N VAL A 5 -1.16 -1.71 1.32
CA VAL A 5 -1.73 -0.43 1.75
C VAL A 5 -3.01 -0.19 0.98
N VAL A 6 -4.15 -0.15 1.68
CA VAL A 6 -5.44 0.12 1.05
C VAL A 6 -5.55 1.59 0.68
N VAL A 7 -5.73 1.88 -0.61
CA VAL A 7 -5.83 3.24 -1.17
C VAL A 7 -7.27 3.63 -1.43
N PHE A 8 -7.64 4.82 -0.95
CA PHE A 8 -8.94 5.45 -1.18
C PHE A 8 -8.79 6.72 -2.03
N PRO A 9 -9.78 7.05 -2.89
CA PRO A 9 -9.73 8.26 -3.71
C PRO A 9 -9.66 9.51 -2.85
N GLY A 10 -8.65 10.35 -3.08
CA GLY A 10 -8.49 11.63 -2.39
C GLY A 10 -7.83 11.54 -1.01
N SER A 11 -7.44 10.35 -0.56
CA SER A 11 -6.57 10.19 0.60
C SER A 11 -5.11 10.34 0.18
N ASN A 12 -4.34 11.09 0.97
CA ASN A 12 -2.89 11.25 0.78
C ASN A 12 -2.09 10.46 1.81
N CYS A 13 -2.70 10.08 2.94
CA CYS A 13 -2.00 9.40 4.03
C CYS A 13 -1.56 7.97 3.65
N ASP A 14 -2.27 7.33 2.73
CA ASP A 14 -1.84 6.04 2.14
C ASP A 14 -0.50 6.14 1.42
N LYS A 15 -0.25 7.22 0.66
CA LYS A 15 1.03 7.46 0.00
C LYS A 15 2.19 7.63 0.98
N ASP A 16 1.96 8.30 2.11
CA ASP A 16 2.98 8.43 3.15
C ASP A 16 3.37 7.05 3.70
N MET A 17 2.39 6.16 3.89
CA MET A 17 2.65 4.79 4.31
C MET A 17 3.43 3.99 3.27
N VAL A 18 3.07 4.08 1.99
CA VAL A 18 3.82 3.45 0.89
C VAL A 18 5.26 3.94 0.88
N TYR A 19 5.48 5.26 0.99
CA TYR A 19 6.82 5.84 1.02
C TYR A 19 7.66 5.32 2.20
N VAL A 20 7.10 5.28 3.41
CA VAL A 20 7.81 4.78 4.58
C VAL A 20 8.18 3.31 4.42
N ILE A 21 7.23 2.47 4.03
CA ILE A 21 7.46 1.02 3.90
C ILE A 21 8.49 0.74 2.79
N GLU A 22 8.35 1.38 1.64
CA GLU A 22 9.21 1.13 0.49
C GLU A 22 10.59 1.78 0.65
N LYS A 23 10.65 3.07 1.00
CA LYS A 23 11.90 3.86 0.94
C LYS A 23 12.66 3.90 2.24
N ILE A 24 11.98 3.87 3.38
CA ILE A 24 12.62 3.96 4.70
C ILE A 24 12.88 2.56 5.26
N MET A 25 11.90 1.66 5.15
CA MET A 25 12.00 0.30 5.67
C MET A 25 12.55 -0.70 4.64
N GLY A 26 12.61 -0.33 3.36
CA GLY A 26 13.13 -1.19 2.29
C GLY A 26 12.33 -2.47 2.09
N GLN A 27 11.03 -2.46 2.42
CA GLN A 27 10.15 -3.62 2.30
C GLN A 27 9.30 -3.51 1.03
N GLU A 28 8.90 -4.66 0.51
CA GLU A 28 7.95 -4.73 -0.60
C GLU A 28 6.55 -4.30 -0.13
N VAL A 29 5.94 -3.39 -0.86
CA VAL A 29 4.58 -2.88 -0.60
C VAL A 29 3.78 -2.83 -1.88
N VAL A 30 2.50 -3.20 -1.78
CA VAL A 30 1.52 -3.14 -2.85
C VAL A 30 0.39 -2.20 -2.44
N GLU A 31 0.02 -1.30 -3.33
CA GLU A 31 -1.17 -0.47 -3.20
C GLU A 31 -2.41 -1.29 -3.58
N LEU A 32 -3.35 -1.44 -2.64
CA LEU A 32 -4.58 -2.20 -2.80
C LEU A 32 -5.74 -1.24 -3.01
N TRP A 33 -6.37 -1.23 -4.17
CA TRP A 33 -7.49 -0.34 -4.42
C TRP A 33 -8.72 -0.77 -3.61
N HIS A 34 -9.36 0.18 -2.92
CA HIS A 34 -10.48 -0.13 -2.01
C HIS A 34 -11.71 -0.84 -2.65
N LYS A 35 -11.79 -0.89 -4.00
CA LYS A 35 -12.85 -1.61 -4.73
C LYS A 35 -12.41 -2.95 -5.31
N ASP A 36 -11.13 -3.28 -5.23
CA ASP A 36 -10.65 -4.58 -5.68
C ASP A 36 -11.11 -5.67 -4.71
N THR A 37 -11.35 -6.86 -5.24
CA THR A 37 -11.90 -7.99 -4.47
C THR A 37 -10.85 -9.05 -4.14
N ASP A 38 -9.58 -8.78 -4.43
CA ASP A 38 -8.45 -9.62 -4.10
C ASP A 38 -7.31 -8.76 -3.51
N LEU A 39 -6.37 -9.43 -2.86
CA LEU A 39 -5.25 -8.79 -2.17
C LEU A 39 -3.92 -8.90 -2.95
N GLN A 40 -3.95 -9.24 -4.25
CA GLN A 40 -2.76 -9.36 -5.10
C GLN A 40 -1.63 -10.23 -4.51
N GLU A 41 -2.01 -11.30 -3.80
CA GLU A 41 -1.08 -12.20 -3.11
C GLU A 41 -0.12 -11.46 -2.17
N VAL A 42 -0.61 -10.42 -1.49
CA VAL A 42 0.04 -9.77 -0.35
C VAL A 42 -0.06 -10.65 0.89
#